data_AF-A0A956KNS1-F1
#
_entry.id   AF-A0A956KNS1-F1
#
_cell.length_a   1.000
_cell.length_b   1.000
_cell.length_c   1.000
_cell.angle_alpha   90.00
_cell.angle_beta   90.00
_cell.angle_gamma   90.00
#
_symmetry.space_group_name_H-M   'P 1'
#
loop_
_entity.id
_entity.type
_entity.pdbx_description
1 polymer ?
#
loop_
_entity_poly.entity_id
_entity_poly.type
_entity_poly.pdbx_seq_one_letter_code
_entity_poly.pdbx_strand_id
1 'polypeptide(L)'
;MALLAGLGLFPACADDGGGDGDGDEAGTTDGDTGDSGDTGDTDGGETPALYGVPNLDDDDQNGKADWTEPPSAADNDLSEWSLPAAVVAAAGEGGSVEIGLSGDANDVRFWLDGSPLLGNVGTADALTSAVLEGAALNAVIQVEFGDFHRWGTIELRSRDAGGVETASATVDFMSSPLVMNHHGQPTEYVWSVPVGSNQSMIAEYQSVLGSRFISVPSDDVWIQDELEWATATAPGKRLNIAMDSIRDRPLDAYVKSLKAPDVQPITWGIAGTDVTEDKFGNLEATLPLSAGGVDYPFGRIYYGDKDGHGPNQILQDFLDEQSLQAPIRVDTTWLCIGHVDEFLSFIPDPDSARGFKFLITDTDAAWTILEAMDPNTALPRYDQSHGYATVGSMLADQNLRAVNEDLQANRLDAVREQLEAEL
;
A
#
# COMPACT_ATOMS: atom_id res chain seq x y z
N MET A 1 -49.91 -10.81 27.98
CA MET A 1 -50.94 -10.42 26.99
C MET A 1 -50.13 -9.86 25.81
N ALA A 2 -49.67 -10.73 24.88
CA ALA A 2 -50.32 -10.98 23.58
C ALA A 2 -50.51 -9.66 22.79
N LEU A 3 -50.01 -9.47 21.57
CA LEU A 3 -49.98 -10.41 20.45
C LEU A 3 -49.05 -9.94 19.31
N LEU A 4 -48.52 -10.93 18.57
CA LEU A 4 -47.95 -10.90 17.21
C LEU A 4 -48.87 -10.27 16.14
N ALA A 5 -48.26 -9.81 15.03
CA ALA A 5 -48.55 -10.14 13.59
C ALA A 5 -48.10 -8.98 12.67
N GLY A 6 -47.56 -9.14 11.46
CA GLY A 6 -47.38 -10.27 10.55
C GLY A 6 -46.31 -9.92 9.48
N LEU A 7 -45.56 -10.90 8.95
CA LEU A 7 -45.86 -11.76 7.81
C LEU A 7 -45.69 -11.10 6.42
N GLY A 8 -44.69 -11.59 5.69
CA GLY A 8 -44.54 -11.54 4.23
C GLY A 8 -43.60 -12.66 3.78
N LEU A 9 -44.17 -13.78 3.34
CA LEU A 9 -43.55 -15.06 2.97
C LEU A 9 -43.37 -15.18 1.42
N PHE A 10 -42.19 -15.66 0.97
CA PHE A 10 -41.89 -16.72 -0.05
C PHE A 10 -42.31 -16.56 -1.54
N PRO A 11 -41.71 -17.27 -2.54
CA PRO A 11 -41.26 -18.70 -2.58
C PRO A 11 -39.93 -18.97 -3.34
N ALA A 12 -39.40 -20.18 -3.58
CA ALA A 12 -39.33 -21.52 -2.95
C ALA A 12 -38.50 -22.43 -3.90
N CYS A 13 -37.73 -23.40 -3.32
CA CYS A 13 -37.41 -24.76 -3.84
C CYS A 13 -36.66 -24.96 -5.18
N ALA A 14 -35.84 -26.00 -5.42
CA ALA A 14 -35.47 -27.22 -4.69
C ALA A 14 -34.18 -27.86 -5.28
N ASP A 15 -33.43 -28.52 -4.39
CA ASP A 15 -32.81 -29.87 -4.43
C ASP A 15 -32.41 -30.56 -5.75
N ASP A 16 -31.27 -31.24 -5.71
CA ASP A 16 -31.11 -32.66 -6.09
C ASP A 16 -29.69 -33.21 -5.76
N GLY A 17 -29.58 -33.98 -4.67
CA GLY A 17 -29.15 -35.39 -4.74
C GLY A 17 -27.65 -35.77 -4.75
N GLY A 18 -27.12 -36.09 -3.55
CA GLY A 18 -26.80 -37.48 -3.16
C GLY A 18 -25.40 -38.09 -3.39
N GLY A 19 -24.84 -38.72 -2.34
CA GLY A 19 -24.01 -39.93 -2.46
C GLY A 19 -22.79 -40.03 -1.54
N ASP A 20 -22.91 -40.88 -0.51
CA ASP A 20 -21.90 -41.21 0.53
C ASP A 20 -20.65 -41.98 0.01
N GLY A 21 -19.58 -41.98 0.82
CA GLY A 21 -18.51 -42.99 0.71
C GLY A 21 -17.28 -42.72 1.59
N ASP A 22 -17.22 -43.42 2.74
CA ASP A 22 -16.05 -43.55 3.63
C ASP A 22 -14.84 -44.23 2.96
N GLY A 23 -13.61 -43.97 3.44
CA GLY A 23 -12.45 -44.80 3.14
C GLY A 23 -11.06 -44.25 3.51
N ASP A 24 -10.65 -44.52 4.75
CA ASP A 24 -9.35 -44.97 5.26
C ASP A 24 -7.99 -44.29 4.93
N GLU A 25 -7.18 -44.27 5.99
CA GLU A 25 -5.76 -43.98 6.14
C GLU A 25 -4.82 -44.71 5.15
N ALA A 26 -3.71 -44.04 4.80
CA ALA A 26 -2.33 -44.40 5.20
C ALA A 26 -1.26 -44.06 4.14
N GLY A 27 -0.24 -43.30 4.56
CA GLY A 27 1.15 -43.73 4.46
C GLY A 27 2.04 -43.32 3.27
N THR A 28 3.13 -42.61 3.63
CA THR A 28 4.51 -42.70 3.05
C THR A 28 4.74 -42.04 1.68
N THR A 29 5.88 -41.46 1.28
CA THR A 29 7.20 -41.06 1.83
C THR A 29 7.91 -40.31 0.68
N ASP A 30 8.79 -39.37 1.02
CA ASP A 30 10.02 -38.92 0.32
C ASP A 30 10.09 -38.76 -1.20
N GLY A 31 10.64 -37.61 -1.64
CA GLY A 31 11.14 -37.45 -3.00
C GLY A 31 11.67 -36.05 -3.34
N ASP A 32 12.79 -35.67 -2.72
CA ASP A 32 13.69 -34.65 -3.27
C ASP A 32 14.31 -35.15 -4.58
N THR A 33 14.02 -34.48 -5.70
CA THR A 33 14.90 -34.40 -6.87
C THR A 33 14.63 -33.09 -7.60
N GLY A 34 15.62 -32.20 -7.61
CA GLY A 34 15.67 -31.13 -8.61
C GLY A 34 15.83 -31.72 -10.01
N ASP A 35 15.17 -31.12 -10.99
CA ASP A 35 15.65 -31.10 -12.37
C ASP A 35 15.06 -29.92 -13.14
N SER A 36 15.87 -29.49 -14.08
CA SER A 36 15.79 -28.36 -14.99
C SER A 36 14.48 -28.17 -15.76
N GLY A 37 14.17 -26.90 -16.00
CA GLY A 37 13.77 -26.35 -17.29
C GLY A 37 12.63 -27.05 -18.04
N ASP A 38 11.45 -26.46 -17.98
CA ASP A 38 10.50 -26.54 -19.08
C ASP A 38 9.93 -25.16 -19.37
N THR A 39 10.46 -24.55 -20.43
CA THR A 39 9.87 -23.41 -21.12
C THR A 39 8.77 -23.95 -22.01
N GLY A 40 7.53 -23.92 -21.53
CA GLY A 40 6.43 -24.50 -22.27
C GLY A 40 5.09 -24.24 -21.64
N ASP A 41 4.70 -22.97 -21.48
CA ASP A 41 3.29 -22.64 -21.51
C ASP A 41 3.03 -21.59 -22.59
N THR A 42 2.48 -22.07 -23.70
CA THR A 42 1.87 -21.23 -24.73
C THR A 42 0.45 -20.95 -24.29
N ASP A 43 0.29 -19.99 -23.38
CA ASP A 43 -1.02 -19.43 -23.09
C ASP A 43 -1.36 -18.34 -24.13
N GLY A 44 -2.64 -18.22 -24.43
CA GLY A 44 -3.15 -17.50 -25.58
C GLY A 44 -2.90 -15.99 -25.54
N GLY A 45 -1.91 -15.51 -26.29
CA GLY A 45 -2.02 -14.29 -27.08
C GLY A 45 -2.35 -12.97 -26.36
N GLU A 46 -2.07 -12.84 -25.06
CA GLU A 46 -2.06 -11.52 -24.42
C GLU A 46 -0.80 -10.76 -24.86
N THR A 47 -0.99 -9.68 -25.60
CA THR A 47 0.08 -8.68 -25.80
C THR A 47 0.49 -8.15 -24.43
N PRO A 48 1.80 -8.18 -24.07
CA PRO A 48 2.23 -7.73 -22.76
C PRO A 48 1.81 -6.28 -22.54
N ALA A 49 1.12 -6.03 -21.41
CA ALA A 49 0.76 -4.69 -21.00
C ALA A 49 2.01 -3.85 -20.70
N LEU A 50 1.91 -2.55 -20.97
CA LEU A 50 2.95 -1.56 -20.71
C LEU A 50 2.83 -1.06 -19.27
N TYR A 51 3.82 -1.37 -18.45
CA TYR A 51 3.88 -0.91 -17.07
C TYR A 51 5.00 0.09 -16.84
N GLY A 52 4.83 0.97 -15.88
CA GLY A 52 5.87 1.88 -15.39
C GLY A 52 5.55 2.40 -14.00
N VAL A 53 6.45 3.20 -13.45
CA VAL A 53 6.22 3.98 -12.23
C VAL A 53 5.92 5.43 -12.63
N PRO A 54 5.26 6.22 -11.77
CA PRO A 54 5.05 7.63 -12.07
C PRO A 54 6.35 8.42 -11.91
N ASN A 55 6.64 9.31 -12.86
CA ASN A 55 7.91 10.04 -12.98
C ASN A 55 7.90 11.32 -12.11
N LEU A 56 7.79 11.15 -10.79
CA LEU A 56 7.43 12.24 -9.86
C LEU A 56 8.60 12.86 -9.10
N ASP A 57 9.74 12.18 -9.03
CA ASP A 57 10.95 12.68 -8.40
C ASP A 57 11.74 13.58 -9.35
N ASP A 58 13.00 13.85 -9.00
CA ASP A 58 13.86 14.88 -9.58
C ASP A 58 15.25 14.29 -9.77
N ASP A 59 15.37 13.41 -10.76
CA ASP A 59 16.58 12.62 -11.02
C ASP A 59 17.78 13.53 -11.35
N ASP A 60 17.54 14.63 -12.07
CA ASP A 60 18.57 15.60 -12.45
C ASP A 60 18.87 16.65 -11.35
N GLN A 61 18.09 16.65 -10.27
CA GLN A 61 18.18 17.53 -9.11
C GLN A 61 18.14 19.02 -9.47
N ASN A 62 17.37 19.38 -10.50
CA ASN A 62 17.18 20.77 -10.91
C ASN A 62 16.10 21.51 -10.10
N GLY A 63 15.37 20.81 -9.24
CA GLY A 63 14.36 21.36 -8.34
C GLY A 63 12.92 21.23 -8.86
N LYS A 64 12.68 20.48 -9.93
CA LYS A 64 11.35 20.20 -10.49
C LYS A 64 11.09 18.71 -10.52
N ALA A 65 9.84 18.32 -10.66
CA ALA A 65 9.53 16.91 -10.89
C ALA A 65 9.75 16.59 -12.38
N ASP A 66 10.31 15.43 -12.69
CA ASP A 66 10.69 15.02 -14.04
C ASP A 66 9.48 15.00 -14.99
N TRP A 67 8.30 14.57 -14.51
CA TRP A 67 7.03 14.66 -15.24
C TRP A 67 6.68 16.08 -15.73
N THR A 68 7.19 17.13 -15.09
CA THR A 68 6.89 18.51 -15.49
C THR A 68 7.79 19.02 -16.61
N GLU A 69 8.74 18.22 -17.05
CA GLU A 69 9.75 18.56 -18.05
C GLU A 69 9.84 17.51 -19.16
N PRO A 70 10.46 17.82 -20.31
CA PRO A 70 10.82 16.79 -21.27
C PRO A 70 11.86 15.83 -20.69
N PRO A 71 11.85 14.54 -21.09
CA PRO A 71 12.77 13.56 -20.54
C PRO A 71 14.24 13.95 -20.64
N SER A 72 14.97 13.69 -19.57
CA SER A 72 16.41 13.89 -19.51
C SER A 72 17.17 12.56 -19.61
N ALA A 73 18.51 12.64 -19.60
CA ALA A 73 19.36 11.44 -19.55
C ALA A 73 19.56 10.91 -18.12
N ALA A 74 19.15 11.68 -17.11
CA ALA A 74 19.16 11.23 -15.72
C ALA A 74 17.94 10.37 -15.40
N ASP A 75 16.80 10.65 -16.07
CA ASP A 75 15.51 10.03 -15.79
C ASP A 75 15.58 8.50 -15.87
N ASN A 76 15.21 7.86 -14.78
CA ASN A 76 15.28 6.43 -14.61
C ASN A 76 13.89 5.75 -14.58
N ASP A 77 12.82 6.56 -14.58
CA ASP A 77 11.42 6.12 -14.52
C ASP A 77 10.75 5.87 -15.88
N LEU A 78 11.39 6.23 -16.99
CA LEU A 78 10.86 5.99 -18.34
C LEU A 78 10.87 4.52 -18.75
N SER A 79 9.70 3.96 -19.02
CA SER A 79 9.57 2.62 -19.60
C SER A 79 9.87 2.64 -21.11
N GLU A 80 10.52 1.57 -21.59
CA GLU A 80 10.76 1.36 -23.01
C GLU A 80 9.66 0.49 -23.61
N TRP A 81 9.06 0.95 -24.71
CA TRP A 81 8.02 0.25 -25.42
C TRP A 81 8.31 0.20 -26.93
N SER A 82 7.81 -0.82 -27.61
CA SER A 82 7.93 -0.96 -29.07
C SER A 82 6.68 -1.59 -29.62
N LEU A 83 6.33 -1.28 -30.86
CA LEU A 83 5.20 -1.90 -31.52
C LEU A 83 5.36 -3.43 -31.54
N PRO A 84 4.30 -4.21 -31.25
CA PRO A 84 4.36 -5.65 -31.36
C PRO A 84 4.82 -6.09 -32.75
N ALA A 85 5.75 -7.05 -32.82
CA ALA A 85 6.34 -7.48 -34.10
C ALA A 85 5.30 -7.94 -35.13
N ALA A 86 4.18 -8.53 -34.68
CA ALA A 86 3.08 -8.94 -35.54
C ALA A 86 2.34 -7.75 -36.19
N VAL A 87 2.17 -6.64 -35.47
CA VAL A 87 1.57 -5.39 -35.98
C VAL A 87 2.50 -4.77 -37.03
N VAL A 88 3.79 -4.68 -36.74
CA VAL A 88 4.79 -4.16 -37.69
C VAL A 88 4.85 -5.02 -38.96
N ALA A 89 4.86 -6.35 -38.81
CA ALA A 89 4.87 -7.27 -39.95
C ALA A 89 3.62 -7.17 -40.83
N ALA A 90 2.45 -6.91 -40.22
CA ALA A 90 1.19 -6.77 -40.94
C ALA A 90 1.11 -5.49 -41.78
N ALA A 91 1.75 -4.40 -41.35
CA ALA A 91 1.84 -3.17 -42.15
C ALA A 91 2.62 -3.40 -43.46
N GLY A 92 3.66 -4.24 -43.42
CA GLY A 92 4.46 -4.58 -44.59
C GLY A 92 5.32 -3.40 -45.11
N GLU A 93 6.01 -3.63 -46.23
CA GLU A 93 6.90 -2.61 -46.81
C GLU A 93 6.11 -1.40 -47.32
N GLY A 94 6.48 -0.20 -46.84
CA GLY A 94 5.79 1.05 -47.20
C GLY A 94 4.43 1.25 -46.52
N GLY A 95 4.05 0.37 -45.59
CA GLY A 95 2.87 0.54 -44.75
C GLY A 95 3.09 1.45 -43.54
N SER A 96 2.04 1.59 -42.74
CA SER A 96 2.00 2.42 -41.55
C SER A 96 1.29 1.72 -40.39
N VAL A 97 1.46 2.23 -39.18
CA VAL A 97 0.68 1.83 -38.00
C VAL A 97 0.06 3.08 -37.40
N GLU A 98 -1.27 3.13 -37.38
CA GLU A 98 -2.03 4.13 -36.63
C GLU A 98 -2.09 3.70 -35.16
N ILE A 99 -1.83 4.64 -34.26
CA ILE A 99 -1.89 4.46 -32.81
C ILE A 99 -3.01 5.35 -32.28
N GLY A 100 -3.88 4.78 -31.46
CA GLY A 100 -4.90 5.48 -30.69
C GLY A 100 -4.68 5.28 -29.20
N LEU A 101 -4.93 6.31 -28.40
CA LEU A 101 -4.82 6.28 -26.94
C LEU A 101 -6.18 6.57 -26.31
N SER A 102 -6.56 5.75 -25.33
CA SER A 102 -7.80 5.90 -24.55
C SER A 102 -7.53 5.61 -23.06
N GLY A 103 -8.46 5.98 -22.18
CA GLY A 103 -8.25 5.95 -20.72
C GLY A 103 -7.64 7.26 -20.21
N ASP A 104 -6.69 7.16 -19.29
CA ASP A 104 -6.00 8.28 -18.63
C ASP A 104 -4.93 8.93 -19.51
N ALA A 105 -5.32 9.33 -20.71
CA ALA A 105 -4.40 9.85 -21.73
C ALA A 105 -3.66 11.15 -21.31
N ASN A 106 -4.16 11.86 -20.29
CA ASN A 106 -3.51 13.06 -19.74
C ASN A 106 -2.40 12.75 -18.74
N ASP A 107 -2.30 11.51 -18.27
CA ASP A 107 -1.36 11.07 -17.23
C ASP A 107 -0.36 10.04 -17.76
N VAL A 108 -0.18 10.01 -19.08
CA VAL A 108 0.88 9.27 -19.77
C VAL A 108 1.48 10.16 -20.86
N ARG A 109 2.79 10.02 -21.13
CA ARG A 109 3.49 10.67 -22.26
C ARG A 109 4.33 9.66 -23.00
N PHE A 110 4.25 9.69 -24.33
CA PHE A 110 5.06 8.87 -25.22
C PHE A 110 6.03 9.77 -25.97
N TRP A 111 7.29 9.36 -26.05
CA TRP A 111 8.36 10.10 -26.70
C TRP A 111 9.06 9.25 -27.74
N LEU A 112 9.22 9.81 -28.93
CA LEU A 112 9.97 9.21 -30.02
C LEU A 112 11.13 10.14 -30.38
N ASP A 113 12.35 9.66 -30.23
CA ASP A 113 13.58 10.43 -30.48
C ASP A 113 13.58 11.80 -29.77
N GLY A 114 13.12 11.84 -28.52
CA GLY A 114 13.04 13.05 -27.69
C GLY A 114 11.93 14.04 -28.10
N SER A 115 11.06 13.66 -29.03
CA SER A 115 9.90 14.46 -29.44
C SER A 115 8.60 13.85 -28.89
N PRO A 116 7.65 14.67 -28.40
CA PRO A 116 6.36 14.15 -27.95
C PRO A 116 5.60 13.45 -29.10
N LEU A 117 5.10 12.25 -28.84
CA LEU A 117 4.35 11.41 -29.78
C LEU A 117 2.86 11.33 -29.43
N LEU A 118 2.54 10.98 -28.17
CA LEU A 118 1.18 10.82 -27.64
C LEU A 118 1.12 11.30 -26.18
N GLY A 119 -0.09 11.50 -25.69
CA GLY A 119 -0.36 11.83 -24.30
C GLY A 119 -0.28 13.33 -24.00
N ASN A 120 0.03 13.68 -22.76
CA ASN A 120 0.07 15.08 -22.33
C ASN A 120 1.32 15.81 -22.83
N VAL A 121 1.16 16.69 -23.82
CA VAL A 121 2.27 17.44 -24.43
C VAL A 121 2.34 18.89 -23.95
N GLY A 122 1.83 19.19 -22.75
CA GLY A 122 1.76 20.55 -22.21
C GLY A 122 0.62 21.39 -22.80
N THR A 123 -0.37 20.74 -23.41
CA THR A 123 -1.63 21.32 -23.89
C THR A 123 -2.79 20.94 -22.97
N ALA A 124 -3.93 21.64 -23.11
CA ALA A 124 -5.11 21.34 -22.28
C ALA A 124 -5.68 19.92 -22.51
N ASP A 125 -5.55 19.41 -23.75
CA ASP A 125 -5.97 18.06 -24.13
C ASP A 125 -4.75 17.24 -24.57
N ALA A 126 -4.74 15.95 -24.22
CA ALA A 126 -3.73 15.00 -24.66
C ALA A 126 -3.80 14.72 -26.18
N LEU A 127 -2.64 14.42 -26.77
CA LEU A 127 -2.54 13.85 -28.12
C LEU A 127 -2.92 12.36 -28.07
N THR A 128 -4.12 12.05 -28.55
CA THR A 128 -4.67 10.68 -28.47
C THR A 128 -4.49 9.86 -29.74
N SER A 129 -3.81 10.38 -30.77
CA SER A 129 -3.53 9.61 -31.98
C SER A 129 -2.23 10.03 -32.66
N ALA A 130 -1.56 9.04 -33.25
CA ALA A 130 -0.33 9.21 -34.02
C ALA A 130 -0.26 8.18 -35.15
N VAL A 131 0.60 8.42 -36.15
CA VAL A 131 0.87 7.45 -37.22
C VAL A 131 2.38 7.25 -37.31
N LEU A 132 2.82 5.98 -37.22
CA LEU A 132 4.21 5.60 -37.38
C LEU A 132 4.44 4.96 -38.75
N GLU A 133 5.53 5.33 -39.40
CA GLU A 133 5.91 4.88 -40.74
C GLU A 133 7.42 4.69 -40.85
N GLY A 134 7.86 3.89 -41.83
CA GLY A 134 9.28 3.72 -42.13
C GLY A 134 10.10 3.22 -40.94
N ALA A 135 11.17 3.95 -40.58
CA ALA A 135 12.04 3.57 -39.47
C ALA A 135 11.35 3.62 -38.11
N ALA A 136 10.34 4.50 -37.93
CA ALA A 136 9.63 4.66 -36.67
C ALA A 136 8.81 3.41 -36.28
N LEU A 137 8.47 2.55 -37.24
CA LEU A 137 7.80 1.28 -36.97
C LEU A 137 8.63 0.31 -36.12
N ASN A 138 9.96 0.49 -36.09
CA ASN A 138 10.90 -0.35 -35.34
C ASN A 138 11.63 0.44 -34.25
N ALA A 139 11.19 1.66 -33.95
CA ALA A 139 11.81 2.50 -32.94
C ALA A 139 11.35 2.10 -31.53
N VAL A 140 12.23 2.35 -30.57
CA VAL A 140 11.87 2.31 -29.15
C VAL A 140 11.20 3.63 -28.80
N ILE A 141 10.04 3.55 -28.17
CA ILE A 141 9.26 4.67 -27.68
C ILE A 141 9.45 4.70 -26.17
N GLN A 142 9.86 5.85 -25.65
CA GLN A 142 9.95 6.06 -24.21
C GLN A 142 8.58 6.46 -23.68
N VAL A 143 8.17 5.89 -22.55
CA VAL A 143 6.86 6.12 -21.94
C VAL A 143 7.02 6.41 -20.46
N GLU A 144 6.33 7.43 -19.98
CA GLU A 144 6.33 7.84 -18.58
C GLU A 144 4.91 8.17 -18.14
N PHE A 145 4.70 8.13 -16.83
CA PHE A 145 3.39 8.30 -16.20
C PHE A 145 3.41 9.50 -15.25
N GLY A 146 2.29 10.22 -15.17
CA GLY A 146 2.16 11.43 -14.39
C GLY A 146 1.63 11.24 -12.98
N ASP A 147 1.10 10.06 -12.66
CA ASP A 147 0.49 9.77 -11.37
C ASP A 147 0.34 8.25 -11.16
N PHE A 148 0.00 7.84 -9.94
CA PHE A 148 -0.22 6.45 -9.54
C PHE A 148 -1.50 5.88 -10.14
N HIS A 149 -1.50 4.57 -10.41
CA HIS A 149 -2.68 3.81 -10.85
C HIS A 149 -3.45 4.40 -12.05
N ARG A 150 -2.75 5.07 -12.96
CA ARG A 150 -3.29 5.57 -14.23
C ARG A 150 -3.28 4.46 -15.26
N TRP A 151 -4.37 4.29 -16.01
CA TRP A 151 -4.50 3.17 -16.93
C TRP A 151 -5.24 3.54 -18.22
N GLY A 152 -5.11 2.68 -19.21
CA GLY A 152 -5.82 2.85 -20.46
C GLY A 152 -5.38 1.85 -21.51
N THR A 153 -5.78 2.10 -22.75
CA THR A 153 -5.53 1.19 -23.87
C THR A 153 -4.93 1.94 -25.04
N ILE A 154 -3.90 1.32 -25.62
CA ILE A 154 -3.27 1.67 -26.89
C ILE A 154 -3.92 0.83 -27.99
N GLU A 155 -4.68 1.46 -28.88
CA GLU A 155 -5.21 0.82 -30.09
C GLU A 155 -4.18 0.91 -31.22
N LEU A 156 -3.90 -0.21 -31.88
CA LEU A 156 -2.97 -0.28 -33.00
C LEU A 156 -3.71 -0.76 -34.26
N ARG A 157 -3.52 -0.05 -35.38
CA ARG A 157 -4.06 -0.46 -36.68
C ARG A 157 -2.99 -0.41 -37.75
N SER A 158 -2.61 -1.57 -38.24
CA SER A 158 -1.64 -1.71 -39.33
C SER A 158 -2.32 -1.42 -40.66
N ARG A 159 -1.69 -0.62 -41.51
CA ARG A 159 -2.14 -0.35 -42.88
C ARG A 159 -1.03 -0.70 -43.87
N ASP A 160 -1.39 -1.32 -44.97
CA ASP A 160 -0.47 -1.52 -46.09
C ASP A 160 -0.14 -0.21 -46.82
N ALA A 161 0.78 -0.26 -47.80
CA ALA A 161 1.15 0.89 -48.62
C ALA A 161 -0.03 1.50 -49.43
N GLY A 162 -1.14 0.76 -49.57
CA GLY A 162 -2.38 1.23 -50.17
C GLY A 162 -3.36 1.86 -49.16
N GLY A 163 -3.01 1.92 -47.88
CA GLY A 163 -3.86 2.42 -46.79
C GLY A 163 -4.91 1.42 -46.30
N VAL A 164 -4.87 0.17 -46.78
CA VAL A 164 -5.82 -0.87 -46.37
C VAL A 164 -5.40 -1.43 -45.02
N GLU A 165 -6.34 -1.48 -44.08
CA GLU A 165 -6.08 -2.09 -42.77
C GLU A 165 -5.81 -3.59 -42.93
N THR A 166 -4.67 -4.04 -42.42
CA THR A 166 -4.20 -5.43 -42.53
C THR A 166 -4.24 -6.19 -41.22
N ALA A 167 -4.14 -5.48 -40.09
CA ALA A 167 -4.26 -6.03 -38.75
C ALA A 167 -4.61 -4.95 -37.73
N SER A 168 -5.12 -5.37 -36.57
CA SER A 168 -5.27 -4.53 -35.40
C SER A 168 -4.89 -5.28 -34.12
N ALA A 169 -4.49 -4.53 -33.10
CA ALA A 169 -4.16 -5.04 -31.78
C ALA A 169 -4.48 -3.99 -30.71
N THR A 170 -4.58 -4.41 -29.46
CA THR A 170 -4.73 -3.54 -28.30
C THR A 170 -3.66 -3.88 -27.29
N VAL A 171 -3.07 -2.86 -26.67
CA VAL A 171 -2.10 -3.03 -25.58
C VAL A 171 -2.57 -2.17 -24.41
N ASP A 172 -2.76 -2.75 -23.25
CA ASP A 172 -3.09 -1.98 -22.05
C ASP A 172 -1.84 -1.34 -21.48
N PHE A 173 -1.99 -0.16 -20.86
CA PHE A 173 -0.95 0.45 -20.06
C PHE A 173 -1.44 0.71 -18.65
N MET A 174 -0.52 0.68 -17.67
CA MET A 174 -0.81 1.03 -16.30
C MET A 174 0.42 1.58 -15.58
N SER A 175 0.27 2.72 -14.92
CA SER A 175 1.21 3.22 -13.92
C SER A 175 1.03 2.44 -12.61
N SER A 176 2.13 2.08 -11.95
CA SER A 176 2.09 1.39 -10.66
C SER A 176 1.20 2.14 -9.67
N PRO A 177 0.25 1.47 -9.01
CA PRO A 177 -0.38 2.00 -7.81
C PRO A 177 0.67 2.23 -6.72
N LEU A 178 0.35 3.10 -5.77
CA LEU A 178 1.10 3.22 -4.52
C LEU A 178 0.76 2.04 -3.61
N VAL A 179 1.80 1.40 -3.07
CA VAL A 179 1.67 0.30 -2.11
C VAL A 179 2.37 0.70 -0.82
N MET A 180 1.61 0.78 0.28
CA MET A 180 2.13 0.94 1.62
C MET A 180 2.93 -0.29 2.05
N ASN A 181 4.04 -0.04 2.74
CA ASN A 181 4.89 -1.10 3.26
C ASN A 181 4.26 -1.74 4.50
N HIS A 182 4.55 -3.03 4.73
CA HIS A 182 4.03 -3.80 5.86
C HIS A 182 5.16 -4.51 6.60
N HIS A 183 4.94 -4.86 7.87
CA HIS A 183 5.97 -5.47 8.75
C HIS A 183 6.48 -6.86 8.32
N GLY A 184 5.92 -7.43 7.23
CA GLY A 184 6.40 -8.65 6.60
C GLY A 184 7.54 -8.44 5.61
N GLN A 185 7.78 -7.19 5.19
CA GLN A 185 8.89 -6.85 4.33
C GLN A 185 10.19 -6.76 5.14
N PRO A 186 11.35 -7.08 4.53
CA PRO A 186 12.63 -6.81 5.16
C PRO A 186 12.78 -5.33 5.45
N THR A 187 13.01 -4.98 6.72
CA THR A 187 13.37 -3.60 7.08
C THR A 187 14.60 -3.19 6.27
N GLU A 188 14.64 -1.96 5.77
CA GLU A 188 15.84 -1.39 5.13
C GLU A 188 16.56 -0.47 6.13
N TYR A 189 15.81 0.45 6.74
CA TYR A 189 16.32 1.48 7.64
C TYR A 189 15.36 1.71 8.82
N VAL A 190 15.82 2.38 9.87
CA VAL A 190 15.04 2.73 11.07
C VAL A 190 15.35 4.17 11.48
N TRP A 191 14.32 4.97 11.69
CA TRP A 191 14.44 6.38 12.08
C TRP A 191 14.12 6.55 13.56
N SER A 192 14.86 7.41 14.25
CA SER A 192 14.50 7.85 15.60
C SER A 192 15.06 9.25 15.90
N VAL A 193 14.37 9.95 16.79
CA VAL A 193 14.71 11.33 17.17
C VAL A 193 15.49 11.30 18.51
N PRO A 194 16.78 11.68 18.53
CA PRO A 194 17.53 11.83 19.78
C PRO A 194 17.10 13.11 20.51
N VAL A 195 16.47 12.96 21.67
CA VAL A 195 15.86 14.08 22.42
C VAL A 195 15.80 13.78 23.91
N GLY A 196 15.88 14.82 24.73
CA GLY A 196 15.68 14.71 26.18
C GLY A 196 16.67 13.74 26.83
N SER A 197 16.17 12.64 27.39
CA SER A 197 16.94 11.64 28.14
C SER A 197 17.07 10.28 27.42
N ASN A 198 16.75 10.19 26.12
CA ASN A 198 16.71 8.92 25.39
C ASN A 198 18.06 8.45 24.82
N GLN A 199 19.19 9.04 25.22
CA GLN A 199 20.50 8.77 24.59
C GLN A 199 20.91 7.29 24.64
N SER A 200 20.58 6.60 25.73
CA SER A 200 20.87 5.16 25.85
C SER A 200 20.11 4.32 24.81
N MET A 201 18.86 4.69 24.52
CA MET A 201 18.05 4.03 23.50
C MET A 201 18.65 4.27 22.10
N ILE A 202 19.01 5.52 21.80
CA ILE A 202 19.65 5.89 20.53
C ILE A 202 20.98 5.16 20.34
N ALA A 203 21.80 5.08 21.38
CA ALA A 203 23.07 4.36 21.34
C ALA A 203 22.87 2.86 21.07
N GLU A 204 21.83 2.26 21.66
CA GLU A 204 21.51 0.84 21.42
C GLU A 204 21.03 0.61 19.98
N TYR A 205 20.13 1.45 19.46
CA TYR A 205 19.72 1.38 18.05
C TYR A 205 20.91 1.50 17.12
N GLN A 206 21.80 2.47 17.34
CA GLN A 206 23.01 2.65 16.55
C GLN A 206 23.95 1.43 16.63
N SER A 207 24.06 0.80 17.80
CA SER A 207 24.89 -0.39 18.03
C SER A 207 24.35 -1.62 17.28
N VAL A 208 23.02 -1.83 17.30
CA VAL A 208 22.37 -2.99 16.70
C VAL A 208 22.23 -2.84 15.18
N LEU A 209 21.83 -1.66 14.70
CA LEU A 209 21.43 -1.44 13.31
C LEU A 209 22.53 -0.83 12.44
N GLY A 210 23.58 -0.24 13.04
CA GLY A 210 24.72 0.31 12.30
C GLY A 210 24.29 1.38 11.29
N SER A 211 24.67 1.19 10.02
CA SER A 211 24.34 2.13 8.93
C SER A 211 22.85 2.16 8.56
N ARG A 212 22.05 1.23 9.08
CA ARG A 212 20.60 1.20 8.84
C ARG A 212 19.84 2.10 9.81
N PHE A 213 20.48 2.61 10.85
CA PHE A 213 19.87 3.56 11.76
C PHE A 213 20.07 5.00 11.30
N ILE A 214 18.97 5.76 11.25
CA ILE A 214 18.94 7.16 10.89
C ILE A 214 18.51 7.97 12.12
N SER A 215 19.44 8.80 12.59
CA SER A 215 19.20 9.73 13.69
C SER A 215 18.64 11.05 13.14
N VAL A 216 17.37 11.34 13.42
CA VAL A 216 16.64 12.49 12.88
C VAL A 216 16.85 13.74 13.76
N PRO A 217 17.50 14.81 13.27
CA PRO A 217 17.78 15.99 14.09
C PRO A 217 16.52 16.87 14.25
N SER A 218 15.72 16.59 15.27
CA SER A 218 14.50 17.33 15.60
C SER A 218 14.26 17.39 17.12
N ASP A 219 13.52 18.41 17.56
CA ASP A 219 12.96 18.46 18.93
C ASP A 219 11.54 17.86 18.99
N ASP A 220 10.96 17.56 17.81
CA ASP A 220 9.70 16.86 17.68
C ASP A 220 9.96 15.35 17.56
N VAL A 221 9.44 14.61 18.53
CA VAL A 221 9.86 13.23 18.84
C VAL A 221 9.10 12.18 18.05
N TRP A 222 8.01 12.56 17.38
CA TRP A 222 7.02 11.65 16.80
C TRP A 222 7.27 11.44 15.30
N ILE A 223 8.36 10.76 14.95
CA ILE A 223 8.67 10.47 13.53
C ILE A 223 7.61 9.57 12.87
N GLN A 224 7.02 8.63 13.62
CA GLN A 224 5.91 7.79 13.15
C GLN A 224 4.66 8.60 12.80
N ASP A 225 4.44 9.73 13.48
CA ASP A 225 3.26 10.56 13.23
C ASP A 225 3.37 11.38 11.93
N GLU A 226 4.60 11.65 11.47
CA GLU A 226 4.85 12.54 10.33
C GLU A 226 5.11 11.76 9.03
N LEU A 227 5.80 10.62 9.12
CA LEU A 227 6.36 9.92 7.97
C LEU A 227 5.86 8.47 7.92
N GLU A 228 5.32 8.10 6.77
CA GLU A 228 5.03 6.71 6.40
C GLU A 228 5.70 6.38 5.07
N TRP A 229 6.13 5.13 4.88
CA TRP A 229 6.83 4.74 3.65
C TRP A 229 5.95 3.88 2.76
N ALA A 230 5.84 4.30 1.51
CA ALA A 230 5.20 3.52 0.45
C ALA A 230 6.12 3.38 -0.77
N THR A 231 5.72 2.58 -1.73
CA THR A 231 6.52 2.31 -2.93
C THR A 231 5.61 2.11 -4.14
N ALA A 232 6.07 2.57 -5.30
CA ALA A 232 5.57 2.19 -6.61
C ALA A 232 6.65 1.40 -7.35
N THR A 233 6.27 0.32 -8.03
CA THR A 233 7.22 -0.57 -8.72
C THR A 233 6.73 -1.01 -10.08
N ALA A 234 7.64 -1.12 -11.02
CA ALA A 234 7.44 -1.76 -12.32
C ALA A 234 8.69 -2.59 -12.67
N PRO A 235 8.69 -3.41 -13.73
CA PRO A 235 9.88 -4.20 -14.10
C PRO A 235 11.15 -3.33 -14.21
N GLY A 236 12.09 -3.52 -13.29
CA GLY A 236 13.36 -2.79 -13.25
C GLY A 236 13.28 -1.36 -12.71
N LYS A 237 12.13 -0.92 -12.16
CA LYS A 237 11.89 0.45 -11.69
C LYS A 237 11.30 0.46 -10.28
N ARG A 238 11.67 1.45 -9.48
CA ARG A 238 11.16 1.63 -8.11
C ARG A 238 11.23 3.10 -7.72
N LEU A 239 10.07 3.66 -7.37
CA LEU A 239 9.98 4.97 -6.73
C LEU A 239 9.56 4.78 -5.28
N ASN A 240 10.33 5.34 -4.34
CA ASN A 240 9.99 5.33 -2.92
C ASN A 240 9.24 6.62 -2.56
N ILE A 241 8.18 6.47 -1.80
CA ILE A 241 7.32 7.59 -1.41
C ILE A 241 7.47 7.81 0.08
N ALA A 242 7.98 8.99 0.44
CA ALA A 242 7.93 9.49 1.80
C ALA A 242 6.58 10.18 1.97
N MET A 243 5.57 9.43 2.42
CA MET A 243 4.26 10.00 2.69
C MET A 243 4.42 11.00 3.84
N ASP A 244 3.96 12.22 3.63
CA ASP A 244 4.10 13.35 4.55
C ASP A 244 2.72 13.69 5.14
N SER A 245 2.59 13.55 6.45
CA SER A 245 1.34 13.85 7.15
C SER A 245 1.05 15.35 7.12
N ILE A 246 -0.22 15.75 7.04
CA ILE A 246 -0.63 17.16 7.15
C ILE A 246 -0.46 17.76 8.57
N ARG A 247 0.13 17.00 9.50
CA ARG A 247 0.46 17.38 10.88
C ARG A 247 1.29 18.67 10.97
N ASP A 248 2.07 19.02 9.95
CA ASP A 248 2.72 20.33 9.74
C ASP A 248 3.53 20.84 10.98
N ARG A 249 4.32 19.97 11.64
CA ARG A 249 5.20 20.39 12.76
C ARG A 249 6.69 20.34 12.36
N PRO A 250 7.70 20.47 13.27
CA PRO A 250 9.11 20.54 12.84
C PRO A 250 9.61 19.37 11.96
N LEU A 251 8.99 18.19 12.05
CA LEU A 251 9.34 17.04 11.21
C LEU A 251 8.89 17.16 9.75
N ASP A 252 7.92 18.03 9.42
CA ASP A 252 7.48 18.33 8.05
C ASP A 252 8.67 18.71 7.15
N ALA A 253 9.51 19.61 7.65
CA ALA A 253 10.71 20.03 6.95
C ALA A 253 11.73 18.90 6.78
N TYR A 254 11.76 17.93 7.69
CA TYR A 254 12.61 16.75 7.57
C TYR A 254 12.11 15.81 6.48
N VAL A 255 10.80 15.50 6.46
CA VAL A 255 10.20 14.64 5.43
C VAL A 255 10.39 15.24 4.03
N LYS A 256 10.13 16.54 3.86
CA LYS A 256 10.38 17.27 2.60
C LYS A 256 11.85 17.27 2.19
N SER A 257 12.77 17.21 3.16
CA SER A 257 14.20 17.13 2.88
C SER A 257 14.67 15.75 2.41
N LEU A 258 13.83 14.72 2.50
CA LEU A 258 14.14 13.38 1.98
C LEU A 258 14.09 13.30 0.45
N LYS A 259 13.60 14.35 -0.23
CA LYS A 259 13.59 14.42 -1.70
C LYS A 259 14.98 14.13 -2.26
N ALA A 260 15.06 13.11 -3.09
CA ALA A 260 16.26 12.64 -3.78
C ALA A 260 15.84 11.84 -5.02
N PRO A 261 16.78 11.51 -5.93
CA PRO A 261 16.51 10.48 -6.94
C PRO A 261 15.96 9.20 -6.28
N ASP A 262 14.92 8.62 -6.89
CA ASP A 262 14.12 7.49 -6.41
C ASP A 262 13.33 7.73 -5.11
N VAL A 263 13.25 8.97 -4.60
CA VAL A 263 12.56 9.33 -3.35
C VAL A 263 11.76 10.62 -3.49
N GLN A 264 10.44 10.49 -3.48
CA GLN A 264 9.53 11.63 -3.59
C GLN A 264 8.67 11.79 -2.32
N PRO A 265 8.83 12.90 -1.57
CA PRO A 265 7.90 13.28 -0.52
C PRO A 265 6.55 13.75 -1.09
N ILE A 266 5.43 13.23 -0.58
CA ILE A 266 4.08 13.60 -1.06
C ILE A 266 3.13 13.74 0.12
N THR A 267 2.35 14.82 0.10
CA THR A 267 1.32 15.13 1.11
C THR A 267 -0.07 15.02 0.47
N TRP A 268 -0.98 14.27 1.10
CA TRP A 268 -2.40 14.23 0.70
C TRP A 268 -3.28 14.83 1.79
N GLY A 269 -3.76 16.05 1.57
CA GLY A 269 -4.66 16.73 2.48
C GLY A 269 -4.57 18.25 2.39
N ILE A 270 -5.20 18.93 3.34
CA ILE A 270 -5.23 20.40 3.40
C ILE A 270 -4.35 20.85 4.57
N ALA A 271 -3.31 21.62 4.27
CA ALA A 271 -2.40 22.16 5.28
C ALA A 271 -3.15 22.95 6.37
N GLY A 272 -2.73 22.77 7.62
CA GLY A 272 -3.34 23.42 8.79
C GLY A 272 -4.76 22.99 9.15
N THR A 273 -5.24 21.84 8.63
CA THR A 273 -6.51 21.23 9.05
C THR A 273 -6.33 19.90 9.77
N ASP A 274 -5.13 19.61 10.29
CA ASP A 274 -4.83 18.34 10.93
C ASP A 274 -5.68 18.09 12.18
N VAL A 275 -6.11 16.85 12.33
CA VAL A 275 -6.61 16.28 13.57
C VAL A 275 -5.66 15.20 14.08
N THR A 276 -6.08 14.44 15.10
CA THR A 276 -5.18 13.43 15.65
C THR A 276 -5.06 12.21 14.75
N GLU A 277 -6.13 11.89 14.04
CA GLU A 277 -6.27 10.78 13.13
C GLU A 277 -5.52 10.95 11.80
N ASP A 278 -5.02 12.16 11.49
CA ASP A 278 -4.18 12.45 10.31
C ASP A 278 -2.70 12.03 10.48
N LYS A 279 -2.30 11.69 11.70
CA LYS A 279 -0.94 11.26 12.02
C LYS A 279 -0.75 9.80 11.67
N PHE A 280 0.40 9.42 11.16
CA PHE A 280 0.58 8.08 10.58
C PHE A 280 0.77 6.93 11.58
N GLY A 281 0.85 7.18 12.90
CA GLY A 281 0.50 6.13 13.88
C GLY A 281 -0.92 5.59 13.71
N ASN A 282 -1.80 6.36 13.06
CA ASN A 282 -3.14 5.93 12.67
C ASN A 282 -3.20 5.28 11.27
N LEU A 283 -2.10 5.05 10.55
CA LEU A 283 -2.12 4.54 9.18
C LEU A 283 -1.09 3.41 9.01
N GLU A 284 -1.58 2.17 8.92
CA GLU A 284 -0.75 0.97 8.93
C GLU A 284 -1.17 -0.01 7.83
N ALA A 285 -0.44 -1.11 7.64
CA ALA A 285 -0.76 -2.15 6.67
C ALA A 285 -0.60 -3.57 7.22
N THR A 286 -1.54 -4.46 6.89
CA THR A 286 -1.47 -5.87 7.23
C THR A 286 -0.40 -6.59 6.40
N LEU A 287 -0.02 -7.79 6.83
CA LEU A 287 0.70 -8.73 5.96
C LEU A 287 -0.21 -9.25 4.83
N PRO A 288 0.35 -9.84 3.76
CA PRO A 288 -0.41 -10.46 2.69
C PRO A 288 -1.40 -11.51 3.22
N LEU A 289 -2.62 -11.52 2.68
CA LEU A 289 -3.67 -12.42 3.10
C LEU A 289 -4.68 -12.68 1.98
N SER A 290 -5.55 -13.66 2.20
CA SER A 290 -6.76 -13.86 1.40
C SER A 290 -7.97 -13.76 2.32
N ALA A 291 -8.94 -12.91 1.97
CA ALA A 291 -10.16 -12.69 2.73
C ALA A 291 -11.36 -12.54 1.80
N GLY A 292 -12.50 -13.16 2.16
CA GLY A 292 -13.74 -13.02 1.39
C GLY A 292 -13.66 -13.50 -0.07
N GLY A 293 -12.72 -14.40 -0.40
CA GLY A 293 -12.47 -14.86 -1.78
C GLY A 293 -11.64 -13.90 -2.64
N VAL A 294 -11.05 -12.87 -2.03
CA VAL A 294 -10.12 -11.93 -2.66
C VAL A 294 -8.72 -12.14 -2.09
N ASP A 295 -7.73 -12.20 -2.97
CA ASP A 295 -6.32 -12.26 -2.60
C ASP A 295 -5.76 -10.82 -2.50
N TYR A 296 -5.14 -10.52 -1.36
CA TYR A 296 -4.45 -9.27 -1.07
C TYR A 296 -2.95 -9.54 -0.95
N PRO A 297 -2.23 -9.68 -2.08
CA PRO A 297 -0.81 -10.04 -2.08
C PRO A 297 0.09 -8.98 -1.46
N PHE A 298 -0.41 -7.75 -1.28
CA PHE A 298 0.27 -6.64 -0.61
C PHE A 298 -0.33 -6.33 0.77
N GLY A 299 -1.22 -7.18 1.27
CA GLY A 299 -1.99 -6.90 2.48
C GLY A 299 -3.08 -5.86 2.24
N ARG A 300 -3.65 -5.36 3.33
CA ARG A 300 -4.68 -4.32 3.35
C ARG A 300 -4.20 -3.18 4.24
N ILE A 301 -4.49 -1.94 3.85
CA ILE A 301 -4.28 -0.80 4.73
C ILE A 301 -5.27 -0.90 5.91
N TYR A 302 -4.91 -0.41 7.08
CA TYR A 302 -5.84 -0.21 8.18
C TYR A 302 -5.58 1.09 8.91
N TYR A 303 -6.66 1.77 9.29
CA TYR A 303 -6.60 3.02 10.04
C TYR A 303 -7.85 3.21 10.89
N GLY A 304 -7.74 4.11 11.88
CA GLY A 304 -8.85 4.53 12.70
C GLY A 304 -9.78 5.45 11.94
N ASP A 305 -11.05 5.07 11.79
CA ASP A 305 -12.12 5.93 11.29
C ASP A 305 -13.48 5.49 11.85
N LYS A 306 -14.10 6.36 12.63
CA LYS A 306 -15.49 6.19 13.08
C LYS A 306 -16.24 7.51 13.00
N ASP A 307 -17.37 7.50 12.30
CA ASP A 307 -18.26 8.67 12.15
C ASP A 307 -17.55 9.93 11.60
N GLY A 308 -16.53 9.76 10.76
CA GLY A 308 -15.74 10.86 10.18
C GLY A 308 -14.58 11.32 11.05
N HIS A 309 -14.25 10.58 12.12
CA HIS A 309 -13.04 10.74 12.91
C HIS A 309 -11.96 9.81 12.37
N GLY A 310 -11.36 10.17 11.24
CA GLY A 310 -10.29 9.42 10.58
C GLY A 310 -9.34 10.35 9.81
N PRO A 311 -8.39 9.80 9.05
CA PRO A 311 -7.50 10.59 8.21
C PRO A 311 -8.27 11.48 7.23
N ASN A 312 -7.66 12.57 6.76
CA ASN A 312 -8.25 13.50 5.82
C ASN A 312 -8.86 12.77 4.61
N GLN A 313 -10.05 13.19 4.18
CA GLN A 313 -10.76 12.54 3.08
C GLN A 313 -9.94 12.47 1.79
N ILE A 314 -9.05 13.46 1.53
CA ILE A 314 -8.16 13.44 0.36
C ILE A 314 -7.21 12.24 0.39
N LEU A 315 -6.65 11.93 1.57
CA LEU A 315 -5.80 10.74 1.73
C LEU A 315 -6.63 9.46 1.61
N GLN A 316 -7.81 9.41 2.23
CA GLN A 316 -8.69 8.23 2.15
C GLN A 316 -9.08 7.94 0.69
N ASP A 317 -9.54 8.95 -0.05
CA ASP A 317 -9.94 8.82 -1.45
C ASP A 317 -8.76 8.36 -2.32
N PHE A 318 -7.57 8.91 -2.07
CA PHE A 318 -6.34 8.50 -2.76
C PHE A 318 -5.98 7.03 -2.48
N LEU A 319 -6.02 6.59 -1.23
CA LEU A 319 -5.71 5.20 -0.86
C LEU A 319 -6.74 4.21 -1.42
N ASP A 320 -8.02 4.57 -1.39
CA ASP A 320 -9.11 3.79 -2.00
C ASP A 320 -8.90 3.66 -3.52
N GLU A 321 -8.43 4.71 -4.19
CA GLU A 321 -8.11 4.72 -5.63
C GLU A 321 -6.99 3.74 -6.00
N GLN A 322 -6.05 3.43 -5.09
CA GLN A 322 -4.94 2.50 -5.39
C GLN A 322 -5.41 1.06 -5.57
N SER A 323 -6.57 0.69 -5.03
CA SER A 323 -7.26 -0.61 -5.14
C SER A 323 -6.53 -1.87 -4.62
N LEU A 324 -5.20 -1.87 -4.51
CA LEU A 324 -4.41 -3.06 -4.19
C LEU A 324 -4.43 -3.44 -2.70
N GLN A 325 -4.62 -2.47 -1.81
CA GLN A 325 -4.61 -2.66 -0.35
C GLN A 325 -5.89 -2.11 0.29
N ALA A 326 -7.05 -2.50 -0.25
CA ALA A 326 -8.37 -2.03 0.18
C ALA A 326 -8.49 -1.84 1.71
N PRO A 327 -8.70 -0.60 2.21
CA PRO A 327 -8.58 -0.31 3.63
C PRO A 327 -9.56 -1.04 4.57
N ILE A 328 -9.14 -1.27 5.81
CA ILE A 328 -9.97 -1.66 6.95
C ILE A 328 -10.07 -0.46 7.90
N ARG A 329 -11.30 -0.03 8.20
CA ARG A 329 -11.56 1.12 9.08
C ARG A 329 -12.01 0.64 10.45
N VAL A 330 -11.26 0.94 11.50
CA VAL A 330 -11.55 0.50 12.88
C VAL A 330 -11.92 1.68 13.78
N ASP A 331 -12.68 1.43 14.84
CA ASP A 331 -13.03 2.49 15.80
C ASP A 331 -11.89 2.76 16.79
N THR A 332 -11.26 3.94 16.64
CA THR A 332 -10.22 4.44 17.56
C THR A 332 -10.69 5.60 18.43
N THR A 333 -11.96 5.99 18.37
CA THR A 333 -12.50 7.20 19.06
C THR A 333 -12.51 7.10 20.58
N TRP A 334 -12.24 5.90 21.11
CA TRP A 334 -12.12 5.63 22.53
C TRP A 334 -10.71 5.90 23.09
N LEU A 335 -9.71 6.07 22.22
CA LEU A 335 -8.35 6.44 22.59
C LEU A 335 -8.22 7.96 22.73
N CYS A 336 -7.28 8.40 23.57
CA CYS A 336 -7.03 9.83 23.74
C CYS A 336 -6.28 10.43 22.53
N ILE A 337 -5.42 9.64 21.89
CA ILE A 337 -4.68 10.02 20.69
C ILE A 337 -5.36 9.50 19.43
N GLY A 338 -6.01 8.33 19.47
CA GLY A 338 -6.92 7.91 18.40
C GLY A 338 -6.23 7.12 17.30
N HIS A 339 -5.10 6.47 17.59
CA HIS A 339 -4.28 5.78 16.59
C HIS A 339 -4.43 4.27 16.69
N VAL A 340 -4.24 3.57 15.56
CA VAL A 340 -4.30 2.11 15.52
C VAL A 340 -3.07 1.46 16.15
N ASP A 341 -1.89 2.07 16.03
CA ASP A 341 -0.64 1.56 16.59
C ASP A 341 -0.63 1.49 18.14
N GLU A 342 -1.51 2.26 18.80
CA GLU A 342 -1.68 2.25 20.26
C GLU A 342 -2.16 0.90 20.80
N PHE A 343 -2.82 0.08 19.96
CA PHE A 343 -3.43 -1.16 20.43
C PHE A 343 -3.42 -2.32 19.43
N LEU A 344 -2.98 -2.12 18.19
CA LEU A 344 -3.01 -3.12 17.12
C LEU A 344 -1.69 -3.13 16.34
N SER A 345 -1.17 -4.31 16.03
CA SER A 345 -0.02 -4.49 15.13
C SER A 345 -0.07 -5.86 14.45
N PHE A 346 0.61 -6.03 13.32
CA PHE A 346 0.73 -7.31 12.61
C PHE A 346 2.18 -7.76 12.58
N ILE A 347 2.46 -8.96 13.09
CA ILE A 347 3.82 -9.52 13.12
C ILE A 347 3.93 -10.77 12.24
N PRO A 348 5.04 -10.94 11.50
CA PRO A 348 5.32 -12.20 10.82
C PRO A 348 5.44 -13.35 11.82
N ASP A 349 4.78 -14.46 11.50
CA ASP A 349 4.86 -15.70 12.26
C ASP A 349 4.76 -16.87 11.27
N PRO A 350 5.91 -17.37 10.77
CA PRO A 350 5.95 -18.45 9.79
C PRO A 350 5.29 -19.76 10.25
N ASP A 351 5.13 -19.94 11.56
CA ASP A 351 4.50 -21.12 12.16
C ASP A 351 2.97 -20.96 12.26
N SER A 352 2.44 -19.76 12.02
CA SER A 352 1.00 -19.50 11.95
C SER A 352 0.42 -19.96 10.62
N ALA A 353 -0.84 -20.40 10.62
CA ALA A 353 -1.53 -20.86 9.41
C ALA A 353 -1.60 -19.80 8.29
N ARG A 354 -1.51 -18.51 8.64
CA ARG A 354 -1.54 -17.38 7.70
C ARG A 354 -0.17 -16.72 7.52
N GLY A 355 0.88 -17.23 8.15
CA GLY A 355 2.23 -16.64 8.12
C GLY A 355 2.38 -15.37 8.96
N PHE A 356 1.35 -14.96 9.69
CA PHE A 356 1.36 -13.81 10.59
C PHE A 356 0.41 -13.98 11.78
N LYS A 357 0.57 -13.11 12.79
CA LYS A 357 -0.41 -12.87 13.84
C LYS A 357 -0.69 -11.38 13.93
N PHE A 358 -1.94 -11.00 14.13
CA PHE A 358 -2.21 -9.68 14.65
C PHE A 358 -2.12 -9.73 16.18
N LEU A 359 -1.52 -8.70 16.76
CA LEU A 359 -1.43 -8.45 18.18
C LEU A 359 -2.44 -7.37 18.51
N ILE A 360 -3.27 -7.61 19.52
CA ILE A 360 -4.21 -6.63 20.04
C ILE A 360 -4.00 -6.45 21.54
N THR A 361 -4.14 -5.24 22.05
CA THR A 361 -4.16 -4.98 23.49
C THR A 361 -5.22 -5.85 24.18
N ASP A 362 -4.83 -6.48 25.28
CA ASP A 362 -5.70 -7.35 26.08
C ASP A 362 -5.59 -6.95 27.56
N THR A 363 -6.62 -6.29 28.05
CA THR A 363 -6.65 -5.81 29.44
C THR A 363 -6.93 -6.94 30.43
N ASP A 364 -7.67 -7.98 30.03
CA ASP A 364 -7.95 -9.16 30.87
C ASP A 364 -6.66 -9.96 31.12
N ALA A 365 -5.82 -10.10 30.09
CA ALA A 365 -4.49 -10.68 30.21
C ALA A 365 -3.60 -9.87 31.16
N ALA A 366 -3.65 -8.53 31.08
CA ALA A 366 -2.91 -7.66 31.99
C ALA A 366 -3.36 -7.83 33.46
N TRP A 367 -4.67 -7.89 33.71
CA TRP A 367 -5.21 -8.18 35.04
C TRP A 367 -4.80 -9.56 35.55
N THR A 368 -4.85 -10.57 34.70
CA THR A 368 -4.41 -11.94 35.04
C THR A 368 -2.93 -11.95 35.46
N ILE A 369 -2.07 -11.20 34.78
CA ILE A 369 -0.65 -11.06 35.15
C ILE A 369 -0.53 -10.36 36.51
N LEU A 370 -1.22 -9.24 36.71
CA LEU A 370 -1.15 -8.48 37.97
C LEU A 370 -1.64 -9.31 39.17
N GLU A 371 -2.73 -10.06 39.01
CA GLU A 371 -3.30 -10.93 40.05
C GLU A 371 -2.37 -12.11 40.42
N ALA A 372 -1.52 -12.54 39.48
CA ALA A 372 -0.51 -13.57 39.72
C ALA A 372 0.78 -13.05 40.38
N MET A 373 1.00 -11.74 40.43
CA MET A 373 2.18 -11.13 41.05
C MET A 373 2.03 -10.99 42.57
N ASP A 374 3.16 -10.91 43.30
CA ASP A 374 3.14 -10.56 44.72
C ASP A 374 2.54 -9.14 44.90
N PRO A 375 1.47 -8.95 45.69
CA PRO A 375 0.87 -7.64 45.92
C PRO A 375 1.84 -6.59 46.45
N ASN A 376 2.95 -6.98 47.07
CA ASN A 376 3.98 -6.05 47.56
C ASN A 376 5.01 -5.66 46.50
N THR A 377 4.91 -6.18 45.27
CA THR A 377 5.80 -5.81 44.16
C THR A 377 5.71 -4.31 43.91
N ALA A 378 6.86 -3.64 44.02
CA ALA A 378 6.95 -2.19 43.86
C ALA A 378 6.75 -1.78 42.39
N LEU A 379 5.97 -0.71 42.17
CA LEU A 379 5.66 -0.15 40.86
C LEU A 379 6.18 1.29 40.76
N PRO A 380 7.50 1.54 40.81
CA PRO A 380 8.04 2.89 40.98
C PRO A 380 7.67 3.87 39.86
N ARG A 381 7.46 3.38 38.62
CA ARG A 381 7.00 4.23 37.51
C ARG A 381 5.54 4.66 37.71
N TYR A 382 4.66 3.72 38.04
CA TYR A 382 3.23 3.99 38.24
C TYR A 382 2.94 4.74 39.55
N ASP A 383 3.81 4.62 40.56
CA ASP A 383 3.73 5.44 41.77
C ASP A 383 3.89 6.92 41.43
N GLN A 384 4.96 7.24 40.69
CA GLN A 384 5.30 8.61 40.34
C GLN A 384 4.25 9.27 39.43
N SER A 385 3.70 8.53 38.45
CA SER A 385 2.77 9.10 37.47
C SER A 385 1.30 8.94 37.83
N HIS A 386 0.93 7.90 38.57
CA HIS A 386 -0.48 7.52 38.82
C HIS A 386 -0.80 7.21 40.30
N GLY A 387 0.19 7.24 41.20
CA GLY A 387 -0.01 7.00 42.64
C GLY A 387 -0.15 5.52 43.04
N TYR A 388 0.22 4.58 42.17
CA TYR A 388 0.23 3.15 42.49
C TYR A 388 1.61 2.68 42.93
N ALA A 389 1.89 2.71 44.24
CA ALA A 389 3.18 2.30 44.80
C ALA A 389 3.49 0.80 44.62
N THR A 390 2.46 -0.05 44.58
CA THR A 390 2.58 -1.51 44.52
C THR A 390 1.51 -2.14 43.64
N VAL A 391 1.73 -3.38 43.20
CA VAL A 391 0.71 -4.19 42.51
C VAL A 391 -0.59 -4.25 43.33
N GLY A 392 -0.50 -4.49 44.63
CA GLY A 392 -1.68 -4.55 45.52
C GLY A 392 -2.46 -3.24 45.57
N SER A 393 -1.78 -2.08 45.51
CA SER A 393 -2.47 -0.78 45.45
C SER A 393 -3.19 -0.54 44.12
N MET A 394 -2.66 -1.06 43.01
CA MET A 394 -3.31 -1.01 41.70
C MET A 394 -4.50 -1.98 41.65
N LEU A 395 -4.32 -3.22 42.15
CA LEU A 395 -5.38 -4.23 42.21
C LEU A 395 -6.57 -3.82 43.09
N ALA A 396 -6.32 -2.97 44.09
CA ALA A 396 -7.36 -2.45 44.96
C ALA A 396 -8.24 -1.38 44.28
N ASP A 397 -7.82 -0.81 43.14
CA ASP A 397 -8.57 0.21 42.42
C ASP A 397 -9.67 -0.41 41.54
N GLN A 398 -10.86 -0.52 42.13
CA GLN A 398 -12.03 -1.07 41.45
C GLN A 398 -12.51 -0.20 40.29
N ASN A 399 -12.21 1.11 40.28
CA ASN A 399 -12.60 1.98 39.17
C ASN A 399 -11.70 1.72 37.97
N LEU A 400 -10.38 1.60 38.20
CA LEU A 400 -9.44 1.23 37.14
C LEU A 400 -9.82 -0.13 36.53
N ARG A 401 -10.15 -1.12 37.36
CA ARG A 401 -10.63 -2.42 36.88
C ARG A 401 -11.88 -2.31 36.02
N ALA A 402 -12.91 -1.62 36.52
CA ALA A 402 -14.16 -1.44 35.78
C ALA A 402 -13.97 -0.74 34.43
N VAL A 403 -13.06 0.24 34.34
CA VAL A 403 -12.74 0.90 33.06
C VAL A 403 -12.05 -0.07 32.09
N ASN A 404 -11.11 -0.89 32.56
CA ASN A 404 -10.44 -1.87 31.70
C ASN A 404 -11.41 -2.97 31.22
N GLU A 405 -12.27 -3.48 32.10
CA GLU A 405 -13.31 -4.46 31.74
C GLU A 405 -14.29 -3.89 30.70
N ASP A 406 -14.67 -2.62 30.82
CA ASP A 406 -15.49 -1.92 29.83
C ASP A 406 -14.77 -1.75 28.48
N LEU A 407 -13.50 -1.32 28.50
CA LEU A 407 -12.68 -1.19 27.29
C LEU A 407 -12.50 -2.52 26.58
N GLN A 408 -12.25 -3.61 27.31
CA GLN A 408 -12.12 -4.94 26.74
C GLN A 408 -13.40 -5.34 26.01
N ALA A 409 -14.52 -5.35 26.74
CA ALA A 409 -15.78 -5.88 26.25
C ALA A 409 -16.41 -5.03 25.14
N ASN A 410 -16.25 -3.70 25.22
CA ASN A 410 -16.99 -2.78 24.36
C ASN A 410 -16.14 -2.12 23.28
N ARG A 411 -14.80 -2.26 23.30
CA ARG A 411 -13.90 -1.66 22.29
C ARG A 411 -12.97 -2.71 21.69
N LEU A 412 -12.12 -3.32 22.50
CA LEU A 412 -11.07 -4.24 22.02
C LEU A 412 -11.67 -5.51 21.42
N ASP A 413 -12.65 -6.12 22.08
CA ASP A 413 -13.33 -7.32 21.56
C ASP A 413 -14.09 -7.02 20.26
N ALA A 414 -14.73 -5.85 20.15
CA ALA A 414 -15.43 -5.44 18.94
C ALA A 414 -14.47 -5.27 17.75
N VAL A 415 -13.31 -4.64 17.96
CA VAL A 415 -12.29 -4.50 16.90
C VAL A 415 -11.68 -5.87 16.56
N ARG A 416 -11.43 -6.73 17.55
CA ARG A 416 -10.96 -8.10 17.29
C ARG A 416 -11.93 -8.87 16.40
N GLU A 417 -13.23 -8.87 16.74
CA GLU A 417 -14.27 -9.53 15.96
C GLU A 417 -14.38 -8.97 14.54
N GLN A 418 -14.23 -7.65 14.39
CA GLN A 418 -14.18 -7.02 13.07
C GLN A 418 -12.98 -7.53 12.26
N LEU A 419 -11.77 -7.52 12.83
CA LEU A 419 -10.56 -7.97 12.16
C LEU A 419 -10.64 -9.46 11.80
N GLU A 420 -11.17 -10.31 12.68
CA GLU A 420 -11.40 -11.73 12.38
C GLU A 420 -12.36 -11.96 11.21
N ALA A 421 -13.26 -11.03 10.94
CA ALA A 421 -14.16 -11.09 9.79
C ALA A 421 -13.55 -10.52 8.50
N GLU A 422 -12.65 -9.54 8.63
CA GLU A 422 -11.99 -8.84 7.52
C GLU A 422 -10.73 -9.54 6.99
N LEU A 423 -10.14 -10.46 7.78
CA LEU A 423 -8.90 -11.18 7.50
C LEU A 423 -9.14 -12.67 7.20
#